data_AF-A0A2S5X7A5-F1
#
_entry.id   AF-A0A2S5X7A5-F1
#
_cell.length_a   1.000
_cell.length_b   1.000
_cell.length_c   1.000
_cell.angle_alpha   90.00
_cell.angle_beta   90.00
_cell.angle_gamma   90.00
#
_symmetry.space_group_name_H-M   'P 1'
#
loop_
_entity.id
_entity.type
_entity.pdbx_description
1 polymer ?
#
loop_
_entity_poly.entity_id
_entity_poly.type
_entity_poly.pdbx_seq_one_letter_code
_entity_poly.pdbx_strand_id
1 'polypeptide(L)'
;MTLAVLAVTMAVRREGAYRVYLAVAVGLIAVAPVVRMLFLALLQPPSVGWLTSPDFLEQLRVLAAAVGPVGMLVGTVRGPALLTPFATVTLGSNHLPRKLTLRGPFLKSLIVAAAVSAAVVCLPGTALGVGLGAPALSVVACAVAAAAVASLGVVSALLGQVIIGPRVWACAVLLGVWGASPFGAGHWFAAAWAGLIGDASAGITGTVLLVAAAAVALAAVPGLLDRLRGDALLPQAARRESASVAVATGELAGVAATYRERPTAGRRLSAVVGGPRVLGMLVRDAVGAMRTPQRTVLGALGLAVGAVLLGFATAPSGASELAGAVTTTGAIAGIAAVASVLMYLALGSFADGFRHAADAAVGAAVFGTPVGEQFLLHAVFPVALVVLVVGALVAISGGGPLPVLVGLALVAVRAFDAARGHLPPLLLTPMPSEVGDLSVVARIAWQFDGVLLSVALGLGLTLPWLAGAPALSIATLVVATPLLALATAARLRQGRG
;
A
#
# COMPACT_ATOMS: atom_id res chain seq x y z
N MET A 1 -49.02 -3.37 5.35
CA MET A 1 -47.76 -3.41 4.57
C MET A 1 -47.22 -2.02 4.20
N THR A 2 -48.05 -1.02 3.93
CA THR A 2 -47.65 0.32 3.44
C THR A 2 -46.86 1.17 4.46
N LEU A 3 -47.20 1.12 5.76
CA LEU A 3 -46.48 1.86 6.80
C LEU A 3 -45.08 1.30 7.10
N ALA A 4 -44.90 -0.02 7.04
CA ALA A 4 -43.60 -0.65 7.26
C ALA A 4 -42.62 -0.35 6.11
N VAL A 5 -43.11 -0.36 4.86
CA VAL A 5 -42.31 0.02 3.69
C VAL A 5 -41.92 1.51 3.73
N LEU A 6 -42.82 2.38 4.19
CA LEU A 6 -42.53 3.81 4.38
C LEU A 6 -41.51 4.04 5.50
N ALA A 7 -41.62 3.33 6.63
CA ALA A 7 -40.68 3.43 7.74
C ALA A 7 -39.26 2.94 7.36
N VAL A 8 -39.17 1.82 6.63
CA VAL A 8 -37.89 1.30 6.12
C VAL A 8 -37.25 2.26 5.12
N THR A 9 -38.03 2.83 4.18
CA THR A 9 -37.50 3.80 3.21
C THR A 9 -37.08 5.12 3.86
N MET A 10 -37.81 5.60 4.88
CA MET A 10 -37.39 6.75 5.67
C MET A 10 -36.13 6.49 6.48
N ALA A 11 -35.99 5.29 7.09
CA ALA A 11 -34.79 4.90 7.83
C ALA A 11 -33.57 4.84 6.90
N VAL A 12 -33.69 4.23 5.72
CA VAL A 12 -32.61 4.17 4.71
C VAL A 12 -32.23 5.56 4.20
N ARG A 13 -33.21 6.45 3.98
CA ARG A 13 -32.93 7.85 3.59
C ARG A 13 -32.22 8.63 4.70
N ARG A 14 -32.64 8.47 5.96
CA ARG A 14 -31.99 9.11 7.12
C ARG A 14 -30.56 8.62 7.29
N GLU A 15 -30.32 7.32 7.14
CA GLU A 15 -28.98 6.75 7.19
C GLU A 15 -28.10 7.26 6.05
N GLY A 16 -28.65 7.38 4.84
CA GLY A 16 -27.96 7.98 3.69
C GLY A 16 -27.60 9.45 3.93
N ALA A 17 -28.55 10.26 4.41
CA ALA A 17 -28.32 11.66 4.74
C ALA A 17 -27.29 11.84 5.86
N TYR A 18 -27.36 11.01 6.90
CA TYR A 18 -26.39 11.01 8.00
C TYR A 18 -24.98 10.65 7.52
N ARG A 19 -24.84 9.64 6.64
CA ARG A 19 -23.54 9.30 6.04
C ARG A 19 -22.97 10.42 5.18
N VAL A 20 -23.81 11.11 4.40
CA VAL A 20 -23.38 12.27 3.61
C VAL A 20 -22.95 13.41 4.54
N TYR A 21 -23.73 13.72 5.56
CA TYR A 21 -23.38 14.70 6.59
C TYR A 21 -22.04 14.37 7.25
N LEU A 22 -21.85 13.12 7.70
CA LEU A 22 -20.62 12.68 8.33
C LEU A 22 -19.43 12.77 7.36
N ALA A 23 -19.58 12.36 6.10
CA ALA A 23 -18.53 12.46 5.09
C ALA A 23 -18.15 13.92 4.81
N VAL A 24 -19.11 14.83 4.73
CA VAL A 24 -18.87 16.27 4.55
C VAL A 24 -18.18 16.86 5.78
N ALA A 25 -18.66 16.56 6.98
CA ALA A 25 -18.07 17.04 8.22
C ALA A 25 -16.62 16.56 8.39
N VAL A 26 -16.35 15.26 8.19
CA VAL A 26 -14.99 14.70 8.21
C VAL A 26 -14.12 15.32 7.11
N GLY A 27 -14.68 15.50 5.91
CA GLY A 27 -14.00 16.13 4.79
C GLY A 27 -13.56 17.56 5.10
N LEU A 28 -14.43 18.37 5.69
CA LEU A 28 -14.14 19.77 6.02
C LEU A 28 -13.24 19.93 7.24
N ILE A 29 -13.46 19.15 8.29
CA ILE A 29 -12.75 19.31 9.58
C ILE A 29 -11.38 18.63 9.55
N ALA A 30 -11.29 17.41 8.99
CA ALA A 30 -10.05 16.63 9.03
C ALA A 30 -9.27 16.68 7.70
N VAL A 31 -9.95 16.52 6.56
CA VAL A 31 -9.26 16.39 5.26
C VAL A 31 -8.84 17.74 4.70
N ALA A 32 -9.71 18.75 4.74
CA ALA A 32 -9.42 20.06 4.14
C ALA A 32 -8.19 20.78 4.73
N PRO A 33 -7.94 20.78 6.05
CA PRO A 33 -6.72 21.37 6.60
C PRO A 33 -5.44 20.67 6.13
N VAL A 34 -5.47 19.33 6.03
CA VAL A 34 -4.34 18.54 5.52
C VAL A 34 -4.11 18.84 4.04
N VAL A 35 -5.18 18.86 3.23
CA VAL A 35 -5.10 19.22 1.81
C VAL A 35 -4.57 20.63 1.63
N ARG A 36 -5.02 21.60 2.43
CA ARG A 36 -4.51 22.98 2.42
C ARG A 36 -3.04 23.02 2.80
N MET A 37 -2.63 22.31 3.85
CA MET A 37 -1.22 22.24 4.27
C MET A 37 -0.35 21.70 3.14
N LEU A 38 -0.76 20.59 2.51
CA LEU A 38 -0.06 20.00 1.37
C LEU A 38 -0.01 20.97 0.17
N PHE A 39 -1.12 21.63 -0.14
CA PHE A 39 -1.18 22.61 -1.22
C PHE A 39 -0.20 23.77 -0.99
N LEU A 40 -0.16 24.33 0.22
CA LEU A 40 0.79 25.39 0.58
C LEU A 40 2.25 24.92 0.55
N ALA A 41 2.51 23.65 0.88
CA ALA A 41 3.84 23.05 0.75
C ALA A 41 4.24 22.85 -0.73
N LEU A 42 3.30 22.50 -1.61
CA LEU A 42 3.54 22.34 -3.04
C LEU A 42 3.77 23.67 -3.76
N LEU A 43 3.28 24.78 -3.21
CA LEU A 43 3.54 26.12 -3.74
C LEU A 43 4.95 26.66 -3.40
N GLN A 44 5.70 25.99 -2.53
CA GLN A 44 7.07 26.42 -2.23
C GLN A 44 7.95 26.26 -3.48
N PRO A 45 8.86 27.21 -3.79
CA PRO A 45 9.72 27.14 -4.96
C PRO A 45 10.48 25.80 -5.11
N PRO A 46 11.00 25.19 -4.02
CA PRO A 46 11.51 23.82 -4.01
C PRO A 46 10.60 22.77 -4.66
N SER A 47 9.34 22.73 -4.22
CA SER A 47 8.34 21.76 -4.66
C SER A 47 7.98 21.98 -6.12
N VAL A 48 7.81 23.25 -6.53
CA VAL A 48 7.54 23.60 -7.92
C VAL A 48 8.71 23.20 -8.82
N GLY A 49 9.95 23.51 -8.43
CA GLY A 49 11.15 23.13 -9.17
C GLY A 49 11.32 21.62 -9.33
N TRP A 50 10.98 20.84 -8.31
CA TRP A 50 10.98 19.38 -8.41
C TRP A 50 9.85 18.88 -9.34
N LEU A 51 8.63 19.39 -9.21
CA LEU A 51 7.49 18.99 -10.06
C LEU A 51 7.67 19.31 -11.55
N THR A 52 8.55 20.26 -11.89
CA THR A 52 8.91 20.62 -13.26
C THR A 52 10.18 19.94 -13.76
N SER A 53 10.88 19.19 -12.89
CA SER A 53 12.14 18.53 -13.23
C SER A 53 11.96 17.33 -14.19
N PRO A 54 12.97 17.02 -15.01
CA PRO A 54 12.96 15.82 -15.84
C PRO A 54 12.88 14.53 -15.01
N ASP A 55 13.48 14.51 -13.81
CA ASP A 55 13.45 13.36 -12.92
C ASP A 55 12.03 13.05 -12.43
N PHE A 56 11.26 14.09 -12.10
CA PHE A 56 9.86 13.92 -11.72
C PHE A 56 9.05 13.33 -12.87
N LEU A 57 9.25 13.79 -14.10
CA LEU A 57 8.58 13.23 -15.28
C LEU A 57 8.90 11.75 -15.48
N GLU A 58 10.15 11.35 -15.27
CA GLU A 58 10.57 9.95 -15.39
C GLU A 58 9.96 9.09 -14.26
N GLN A 59 9.92 9.60 -13.02
CA GLN A 59 9.25 8.94 -11.89
C GLN A 59 7.75 8.78 -12.18
N LEU A 60 7.11 9.83 -12.69
CA LEU A 60 5.69 9.82 -13.06
C LEU A 60 5.43 8.79 -14.17
N ARG A 61 6.33 8.69 -15.16
CA ARG A 61 6.29 7.69 -16.22
C ARG A 61 6.27 6.27 -15.66
N VAL A 62 7.20 5.97 -14.74
CA VAL A 62 7.31 4.65 -14.10
C VAL A 62 6.09 4.35 -13.23
N LEU A 63 5.60 5.32 -12.45
CA LEU A 63 4.42 5.16 -11.61
C LEU A 63 3.17 4.87 -12.44
N ALA A 64 2.93 5.63 -13.52
CA ALA A 64 1.81 5.40 -14.42
C ALA A 64 1.94 4.08 -15.19
N ALA A 65 3.15 3.69 -15.59
CA ALA A 65 3.42 2.39 -16.20
C ALA A 65 3.09 1.21 -15.26
N ALA A 66 3.29 1.39 -13.94
CA ALA A 66 3.02 0.36 -12.95
C ALA A 66 1.52 0.16 -12.66
N VAL A 67 0.65 1.10 -13.00
CA VAL A 67 -0.80 1.02 -12.71
C VAL A 67 -1.45 -0.21 -13.34
N GLY A 68 -1.10 -0.54 -14.58
CA GLY A 68 -1.59 -1.72 -15.30
C GLY A 68 -1.20 -3.05 -14.63
N PRO A 69 0.11 -3.38 -14.47
CA PRO A 69 0.54 -4.61 -13.81
C PRO A 69 0.05 -4.73 -12.37
N VAL A 70 0.13 -3.64 -11.58
CA VAL A 70 -0.35 -3.65 -10.19
C VAL A 70 -1.86 -3.87 -10.15
N GLY A 71 -2.62 -3.15 -10.98
CA GLY A 71 -4.06 -3.35 -11.13
C GLY A 71 -4.40 -4.80 -11.43
N MET A 72 -3.71 -5.41 -12.40
CA MET A 72 -3.88 -6.82 -12.76
C MET A 72 -3.59 -7.78 -11.61
N LEU A 73 -2.48 -7.60 -10.89
CA LEU A 73 -2.14 -8.45 -9.75
C LEU A 73 -3.13 -8.28 -8.59
N VAL A 74 -3.58 -7.06 -8.32
CA VAL A 74 -4.62 -6.77 -7.32
C VAL A 74 -5.94 -7.44 -7.71
N GLY A 75 -6.28 -7.45 -9.00
CA GLY A 75 -7.45 -8.11 -9.56
C GLY A 75 -7.59 -9.58 -9.20
N THR A 76 -6.46 -10.30 -9.08
CA THR A 76 -6.46 -11.73 -8.69
C THR A 76 -6.96 -11.95 -7.26
N VAL A 77 -6.72 -10.98 -6.38
CA VAL A 77 -7.07 -11.04 -4.96
C VAL A 77 -8.44 -10.40 -4.71
N ARG A 78 -8.63 -9.20 -5.28
CA ARG A 78 -9.83 -8.39 -5.16
C ARG A 78 -9.97 -7.52 -6.40
N GLY A 79 -10.79 -7.94 -7.36
CA GLY A 79 -11.06 -7.08 -8.50
C GLY A 79 -12.35 -6.25 -8.40
N PRO A 80 -12.66 -5.50 -9.46
CA PRO A 80 -13.67 -4.44 -9.43
C PRO A 80 -15.12 -4.95 -9.53
N ALA A 81 -15.35 -6.13 -10.10
CA ALA A 81 -16.68 -6.66 -10.35
C ALA A 81 -17.17 -7.60 -9.23
N LEU A 82 -17.23 -7.10 -7.99
CA LEU A 82 -17.61 -7.89 -6.81
C LEU A 82 -18.98 -7.51 -6.24
N LEU A 83 -19.83 -8.53 -6.11
CA LEU A 83 -21.11 -8.49 -5.39
C LEU A 83 -20.93 -9.00 -3.95
N THR A 84 -22.00 -8.95 -3.15
CA THR A 84 -22.03 -9.66 -1.86
C THR A 84 -22.02 -11.18 -2.08
N PRO A 85 -21.57 -11.99 -1.12
CA PRO A 85 -21.54 -13.46 -1.28
C PRO A 85 -22.90 -14.04 -1.63
N PHE A 86 -23.95 -13.61 -0.92
CA PHE A 86 -25.32 -14.03 -1.22
C PHE A 86 -25.75 -13.65 -2.65
N ALA A 87 -25.49 -12.42 -3.09
CA ALA A 87 -25.79 -11.99 -4.46
C ALA A 87 -24.94 -12.73 -5.51
N THR A 88 -23.71 -13.12 -5.17
CA THR A 88 -22.83 -13.88 -6.07
C THR A 88 -23.36 -15.29 -6.30
N VAL A 89 -23.85 -15.98 -5.27
CA VAL A 89 -24.47 -17.32 -5.41
C VAL A 89 -25.79 -17.25 -6.15
N THR A 90 -26.66 -16.31 -5.77
CA THR A 90 -28.02 -16.18 -6.34
C THR A 90 -28.00 -15.67 -7.78
N LEU A 91 -27.20 -14.65 -8.10
CA LEU A 91 -27.11 -14.13 -9.48
C LEU A 91 -26.15 -14.96 -10.34
N GLY A 92 -25.18 -15.65 -9.74
CA GLY A 92 -24.25 -16.53 -10.46
C GLY A 92 -24.88 -17.84 -10.94
N SER A 93 -25.98 -18.27 -10.30
CA SER A 93 -26.78 -19.44 -10.70
C SER A 93 -27.91 -19.11 -11.69
N ASN A 94 -28.20 -17.82 -11.91
CA ASN A 94 -29.21 -17.37 -12.85
C ASN A 94 -28.67 -17.32 -14.30
N HIS A 95 -29.57 -17.45 -15.27
CA HIS A 95 -29.28 -17.39 -16.72
C HIS A 95 -29.06 -15.95 -17.24
N LEU A 96 -29.06 -14.95 -16.35
CA LEU A 96 -28.88 -13.55 -16.73
C LEU A 96 -27.44 -13.29 -17.22
N PRO A 97 -27.25 -12.52 -18.30
CA PRO A 97 -25.92 -12.15 -18.77
C PRO A 97 -25.12 -11.44 -17.68
N ARG A 98 -23.88 -11.88 -17.45
CA ARG A 98 -23.03 -11.36 -16.37
C ARG A 98 -22.63 -9.91 -16.61
N LYS A 99 -22.50 -9.49 -17.86
CA LYS A 99 -22.34 -8.08 -18.23
C LYS A 99 -23.45 -7.17 -17.71
N LEU A 100 -24.67 -7.66 -17.48
CA LEU A 100 -25.76 -6.84 -16.93
C LEU A 100 -25.71 -6.83 -15.40
N THR A 101 -25.49 -7.98 -14.77
CA THR A 101 -25.49 -8.11 -13.30
C THR A 101 -24.24 -7.50 -12.65
N LEU A 102 -23.07 -7.58 -13.30
CA LEU A 102 -21.79 -7.13 -12.75
C LEU A 102 -21.36 -5.72 -13.19
N ARG A 103 -22.09 -5.10 -14.14
CA ARG A 103 -21.77 -3.74 -14.63
C ARG A 103 -21.89 -2.69 -13.54
N GLY A 104 -22.90 -2.76 -12.68
CA GLY A 104 -23.09 -1.79 -11.59
C GLY A 104 -21.89 -1.72 -10.64
N PRO A 105 -21.47 -2.85 -10.03
CA PRO A 105 -20.28 -2.92 -9.19
C PRO A 105 -19.00 -2.44 -9.91
N PHE A 106 -18.80 -2.88 -11.16
CA PHE A 106 -17.65 -2.46 -11.97
C PHE A 106 -17.62 -0.96 -12.19
N LEU A 107 -18.73 -0.36 -12.63
CA LEU A 107 -18.83 1.09 -12.86
C LEU A 107 -18.58 1.88 -11.58
N LYS A 108 -19.06 1.40 -10.43
CA LYS A 108 -18.78 2.04 -9.14
C LYS A 108 -17.28 2.04 -8.84
N SER A 109 -16.59 0.91 -9.03
CA SER A 109 -15.14 0.83 -8.86
C SER A 109 -14.38 1.73 -9.84
N LEU A 110 -14.82 1.77 -11.10
CA LEU A 110 -14.25 2.64 -12.14
C LEU A 110 -14.38 4.12 -11.78
N ILE A 111 -15.59 4.58 -11.43
CA ILE A 111 -15.86 5.98 -11.07
C ILE A 111 -15.07 6.38 -9.83
N VAL A 112 -15.04 5.53 -8.79
CA VAL A 112 -14.27 5.82 -7.57
C VAL A 112 -12.78 5.91 -7.86
N ALA A 113 -12.21 4.96 -8.62
CA ALA A 113 -10.79 4.99 -8.96
C ALA A 113 -10.43 6.22 -9.81
N ALA A 114 -11.25 6.52 -10.83
CA ALA A 114 -11.08 7.69 -11.68
C ALA A 114 -11.16 9.00 -10.86
N ALA A 115 -12.19 9.16 -10.03
CA ALA A 115 -12.38 10.35 -9.20
C ALA A 115 -11.23 10.54 -8.20
N VAL A 116 -10.80 9.48 -7.53
CA VAL A 116 -9.67 9.54 -6.58
C VAL A 116 -8.37 9.89 -7.31
N SER A 117 -8.08 9.25 -8.45
CA SER A 117 -6.86 9.54 -9.22
C SER A 117 -6.83 10.98 -9.75
N ALA A 118 -7.95 11.48 -10.27
CA ALA A 118 -8.10 12.85 -10.71
C ALA A 118 -7.91 13.83 -9.55
N ALA A 119 -8.52 13.57 -8.39
CA ALA A 119 -8.37 14.41 -7.20
C ALA A 119 -6.90 14.47 -6.71
N VAL A 120 -6.20 13.33 -6.70
CA VAL A 120 -4.78 13.26 -6.32
C VAL A 120 -3.89 14.09 -7.26
N VAL A 121 -4.17 14.07 -8.57
CA VAL A 121 -3.42 14.83 -9.58
C VAL A 121 -3.81 16.32 -9.62
N CYS A 122 -5.08 16.64 -9.35
CA CYS A 122 -5.55 18.01 -9.26
C CYS A 122 -4.80 18.82 -8.19
N LEU A 123 -4.40 18.20 -7.08
CA LEU A 123 -3.70 18.92 -6.01
C LEU A 123 -2.36 19.54 -6.49
N PRO A 124 -1.37 18.77 -6.99
CA PRO A 124 -0.15 19.34 -7.54
C PRO A 124 -0.40 20.08 -8.87
N GLY A 125 -1.35 19.65 -9.71
CA GLY A 125 -1.69 20.34 -10.95
C GLY A 125 -2.22 21.77 -10.73
N THR A 126 -3.09 21.97 -9.74
CA THR A 126 -3.57 23.30 -9.35
C THR A 126 -2.48 24.12 -8.66
N ALA A 127 -1.58 23.49 -7.89
CA ALA A 127 -0.42 24.17 -7.33
C ALA A 127 0.49 24.71 -8.44
N LEU A 128 0.74 23.94 -9.50
CA LEU A 128 1.45 24.42 -10.70
C LEU A 128 0.66 25.50 -11.46
N GLY A 129 -0.67 25.37 -11.54
CA GLY A 129 -1.54 26.40 -12.10
C GLY A 129 -1.39 27.76 -11.40
N VAL A 130 -1.38 27.75 -10.07
CA VAL A 130 -1.20 28.97 -9.26
C VAL A 130 0.27 29.44 -9.25
N GLY A 131 1.23 28.52 -9.14
CA GLY A 131 2.65 28.84 -9.00
C GLY A 131 3.35 29.25 -10.29
N LEU A 132 2.97 28.66 -11.43
CA LEU A 132 3.56 28.92 -12.75
C LEU A 132 2.61 29.62 -13.72
N GLY A 133 1.34 29.84 -13.34
CA GLY A 133 0.33 30.39 -14.23
C GLY A 133 -0.14 29.40 -15.31
N ALA A 134 0.00 28.09 -15.08
CA ALA A 134 -0.43 27.09 -16.05
C ALA A 134 -1.95 27.22 -16.32
N PRO A 135 -2.40 27.13 -17.58
CA PRO A 135 -3.80 27.35 -17.92
C PRO A 135 -4.68 26.29 -17.27
N ALA A 136 -5.87 26.69 -16.80
CA ALA A 136 -6.82 25.79 -16.15
C ALA A 136 -7.16 24.56 -17.01
N LEU A 137 -7.15 24.72 -18.34
CA LEU A 137 -7.37 23.62 -19.28
C LEU A 137 -6.29 22.52 -19.17
N SER A 138 -5.01 22.87 -18.94
CA SER A 138 -3.95 21.87 -18.75
C SER A 138 -4.15 21.08 -17.45
N VAL A 139 -4.64 21.71 -16.39
CA VAL A 139 -5.00 21.03 -15.13
C VAL A 139 -6.14 20.04 -15.35
N VAL A 140 -7.19 20.47 -16.07
CA VAL A 140 -8.30 19.58 -16.44
C VAL A 140 -7.82 18.44 -17.34
N ALA A 141 -7.00 18.71 -18.34
CA ALA A 141 -6.45 17.68 -19.24
C ALA A 141 -5.61 16.65 -18.48
N CYS A 142 -4.76 17.07 -17.56
CA CYS A 142 -3.97 16.16 -16.73
C CYS A 142 -4.86 15.33 -15.77
N ALA A 143 -5.90 15.93 -15.19
CA ALA A 143 -6.88 15.21 -14.38
C ALA A 143 -7.65 14.15 -15.19
N VAL A 144 -8.00 14.46 -16.45
CA VAL A 144 -8.61 13.51 -17.40
C VAL A 144 -7.63 12.39 -17.75
N ALA A 145 -6.35 12.72 -17.99
CA ALA A 145 -5.31 11.73 -18.23
C ALA A 145 -5.14 10.78 -17.03
N ALA A 146 -5.18 11.31 -15.80
CA ALA A 146 -5.12 10.52 -14.57
C ALA A 146 -6.32 9.55 -14.46
N ALA A 147 -7.53 10.05 -14.73
CA ALA A 147 -8.74 9.23 -14.77
C ALA A 147 -8.67 8.13 -15.85
N ALA A 148 -8.06 8.41 -17.00
CA ALA A 148 -7.83 7.43 -18.04
C ALA A 148 -6.83 6.34 -17.61
N VAL A 149 -5.71 6.71 -16.98
CA VAL A 149 -4.74 5.76 -16.39
C VAL A 149 -5.40 4.89 -15.32
N ALA A 150 -6.20 5.48 -14.43
CA ALA A 150 -6.95 4.72 -13.44
C ALA A 150 -7.97 3.77 -14.07
N SER A 151 -8.61 4.17 -15.17
CA SER A 151 -9.51 3.32 -15.94
C SER A 151 -8.78 2.10 -16.51
N LEU A 152 -7.58 2.29 -17.07
CA LEU A 152 -6.70 1.19 -17.49
C LEU A 152 -6.33 0.28 -16.30
N GLY A 153 -6.06 0.85 -15.13
CA GLY A 153 -5.84 0.12 -13.88
C GLY A 153 -7.04 -0.74 -13.45
N VAL A 154 -8.26 -0.21 -13.58
CA VAL A 154 -9.49 -0.95 -13.23
C VAL A 154 -9.79 -2.05 -14.26
N VAL A 155 -9.59 -1.79 -15.56
CA VAL A 155 -9.77 -2.82 -16.60
C VAL A 155 -8.71 -3.92 -16.48
N SER A 156 -7.45 -3.57 -16.20
CA SER A 156 -6.41 -4.57 -15.93
C SER A 156 -6.70 -5.38 -14.66
N ALA A 157 -7.25 -4.76 -13.61
CA ALA A 157 -7.75 -5.49 -12.44
C ALA A 157 -8.91 -6.44 -12.78
N LEU A 158 -9.82 -6.05 -13.66
CA LEU A 158 -10.85 -6.96 -14.18
C LEU A 158 -10.23 -8.12 -14.96
N LEU A 159 -9.21 -7.86 -15.79
CA LEU A 159 -8.49 -8.91 -16.51
C LEU A 159 -7.79 -9.87 -15.53
N GLY A 160 -7.24 -9.37 -14.43
CA GLY A 160 -6.70 -10.16 -13.33
C GLY A 160 -7.73 -11.02 -12.59
N GLN A 161 -9.02 -10.65 -12.60
CA GLN A 161 -10.08 -11.54 -12.11
C GLN A 161 -10.39 -12.68 -13.09
N VAL A 162 -10.21 -12.44 -14.38
CA VAL A 162 -10.50 -13.42 -15.44
C VAL A 162 -9.34 -14.42 -15.58
N ILE A 163 -8.10 -13.93 -15.56
CA ILE A 163 -6.90 -14.74 -15.72
C ILE A 163 -6.48 -15.24 -14.33
N ILE A 164 -6.41 -16.55 -14.15
CA ILE A 164 -6.03 -17.17 -12.87
C ILE A 164 -4.71 -17.93 -13.06
N GLY A 165 -3.86 -17.90 -12.03
CA GLY A 165 -2.62 -18.68 -11.99
C GLY A 165 -1.40 -17.94 -12.57
N PRO A 166 -0.34 -18.67 -12.98
CA PRO A 166 0.95 -18.06 -13.33
C PRO A 166 0.89 -17.15 -14.57
N ARG A 167 -0.10 -17.34 -15.45
CA ARG A 167 -0.30 -16.52 -16.66
C ARG A 167 -0.52 -15.04 -16.33
N VAL A 168 -1.06 -14.73 -15.14
CA VAL A 168 -1.24 -13.34 -14.70
C VAL A 168 0.10 -12.62 -14.64
N TRP A 169 1.17 -13.27 -14.19
CA TRP A 169 2.49 -12.67 -14.12
C TRP A 169 3.05 -12.32 -15.48
N ALA A 170 2.94 -13.24 -16.45
CA ALA A 170 3.38 -12.97 -17.81
C ALA A 170 2.61 -11.78 -18.40
N CYS A 171 1.28 -11.74 -18.24
CA CYS A 171 0.48 -10.62 -18.70
C CYS A 171 0.78 -9.31 -17.95
N ALA A 172 1.03 -9.36 -16.65
CA ALA A 172 1.42 -8.18 -15.86
C ALA A 172 2.77 -7.65 -16.34
N VAL A 173 3.77 -8.52 -16.57
CA VAL A 173 5.06 -8.12 -17.14
C VAL A 173 4.87 -7.47 -18.51
N LEU A 174 4.07 -8.07 -19.40
CA LEU A 174 3.79 -7.49 -20.72
C LEU A 174 3.10 -6.11 -20.61
N LEU A 175 2.14 -5.95 -19.68
CA LEU A 175 1.52 -4.66 -19.41
C LEU A 175 2.50 -3.64 -18.84
N GLY A 176 3.45 -4.07 -18.00
CA GLY A 176 4.52 -3.23 -17.48
C GLY A 176 5.50 -2.78 -18.56
N VAL A 177 5.93 -3.71 -19.43
CA VAL A 177 6.80 -3.41 -20.58
C VAL A 177 6.11 -2.46 -21.54
N TRP A 178 4.83 -2.71 -21.88
CA TRP A 178 4.06 -1.78 -22.70
C TRP A 178 3.91 -0.42 -22.01
N GLY A 179 3.53 -0.40 -20.72
CA GLY A 179 3.34 0.82 -19.96
C GLY A 179 4.60 1.69 -19.87
N ALA A 180 5.78 1.06 -19.76
CA ALA A 180 7.08 1.73 -19.70
C ALA A 180 7.65 2.11 -21.07
N SER A 181 7.10 1.56 -22.16
CA SER A 181 7.55 1.87 -23.51
C SER A 181 7.24 3.32 -23.92
N PRO A 182 7.91 3.87 -24.95
CA PRO A 182 7.58 5.19 -25.52
C PRO A 182 6.14 5.29 -26.07
N PHE A 183 5.49 4.15 -26.32
CA PHE A 183 4.11 4.07 -26.80
C PHE A 183 3.17 3.55 -25.71
N GLY A 184 3.56 3.72 -24.46
CA GLY A 184 2.88 3.21 -23.27
C GLY A 184 2.13 4.26 -22.47
N ALA A 185 1.26 3.80 -21.59
CA ALA A 185 0.52 4.64 -20.65
C ALA A 185 1.43 5.52 -19.78
N GLY A 186 2.63 5.04 -19.42
CA GLY A 186 3.60 5.82 -18.67
C GLY A 186 4.08 7.05 -19.43
N HIS A 187 4.54 6.85 -20.66
CA HIS A 187 5.04 7.94 -21.50
C HIS A 187 3.94 8.96 -21.83
N TRP A 188 2.74 8.49 -22.17
CA TRP A 188 1.61 9.37 -22.47
C TRP A 188 1.15 10.17 -21.25
N PHE A 189 1.23 9.61 -20.05
CA PHE A 189 0.89 10.34 -18.83
C PHE A 189 1.97 11.39 -18.47
N ALA A 190 3.25 11.06 -18.65
CA ALA A 190 4.33 12.03 -18.50
C ALA A 190 4.20 13.18 -19.53
N ALA A 191 3.81 12.88 -20.78
CA ALA A 191 3.51 13.90 -21.79
C ALA A 191 2.30 14.77 -21.40
N ALA A 192 1.23 14.18 -20.86
CA ALA A 192 0.09 14.92 -20.33
C ALA A 192 0.51 15.89 -19.21
N TRP A 193 1.44 15.47 -18.34
CA TRP A 193 2.03 16.32 -17.30
C TRP A 193 2.96 17.40 -17.87
N ALA A 194 3.73 17.13 -18.92
CA ALA A 194 4.56 18.15 -19.59
C ALA A 194 3.71 19.33 -20.10
N GLY A 195 2.44 19.09 -20.46
CA GLY A 195 1.46 20.14 -20.78
C GLY A 195 1.09 21.07 -19.63
N LEU A 196 1.26 20.65 -18.37
CA LEU A 196 1.16 21.54 -17.20
C LEU A 196 2.38 22.44 -17.04
N ILE A 197 3.54 21.98 -17.51
CA ILE A 197 4.84 22.66 -17.33
C ILE A 197 5.14 23.62 -18.50
N GLY A 198 4.41 23.50 -19.61
CA GLY A 198 4.48 24.45 -20.73
C GLY A 198 4.43 23.81 -22.12
N ASP A 199 4.58 22.48 -22.24
CA ASP A 199 4.49 21.79 -23.53
C ASP A 199 3.04 21.38 -23.84
N ALA A 200 2.22 22.36 -24.23
CA ALA A 200 0.81 22.15 -24.54
C ALA A 200 0.59 21.05 -25.60
N SER A 201 1.50 20.92 -26.56
CA SER A 201 1.40 19.93 -27.65
C SER A 201 1.56 18.49 -27.15
N ALA A 202 2.56 18.25 -26.31
CA ALA A 202 2.74 16.96 -25.63
C ALA A 202 1.58 16.68 -24.67
N GLY A 203 1.12 17.72 -23.96
CA GLY A 203 -0.02 17.68 -23.06
C GLY A 203 -1.29 17.12 -23.70
N ILE A 204 -1.69 17.72 -24.82
CA ILE A 204 -2.87 17.33 -25.60
C ILE A 204 -2.68 15.92 -26.15
N THR A 205 -1.53 15.65 -26.78
CA THR A 205 -1.25 14.35 -27.40
C THR A 205 -1.30 13.21 -26.38
N GLY A 206 -0.61 13.36 -25.25
CA GLY A 206 -0.60 12.38 -24.18
C GLY A 206 -2.00 12.11 -23.60
N THR A 207 -2.77 13.18 -23.39
CA THR A 207 -4.15 13.06 -22.89
C THR A 207 -5.06 12.33 -23.88
N VAL A 208 -5.02 12.69 -25.17
CA VAL A 208 -5.82 12.05 -26.22
C VAL A 208 -5.48 10.57 -26.36
N LEU A 209 -4.19 10.22 -26.37
CA LEU A 209 -3.75 8.82 -26.48
C LEU A 209 -4.20 7.98 -25.27
N LEU A 210 -4.11 8.52 -24.06
CA LEU A 210 -4.62 7.84 -22.85
C LEU A 210 -6.13 7.64 -22.88
N VAL A 211 -6.89 8.67 -23.25
CA VAL A 211 -8.35 8.58 -23.36
C VAL A 211 -8.75 7.56 -24.43
N ALA A 212 -8.08 7.56 -25.59
CA ALA A 212 -8.30 6.57 -26.64
C ALA A 212 -7.99 5.15 -26.16
N ALA A 213 -6.86 4.94 -25.49
CA ALA A 213 -6.50 3.63 -24.94
C ALA A 213 -7.49 3.16 -23.87
N ALA A 214 -7.92 4.05 -22.98
CA ALA A 214 -8.95 3.76 -21.97
C ALA A 214 -10.29 3.41 -22.63
N ALA A 215 -10.71 4.12 -23.68
CA ALA A 215 -11.94 3.82 -24.41
C ALA A 215 -11.89 2.43 -25.07
N VAL A 216 -10.77 2.08 -25.70
CA VAL A 216 -10.54 0.74 -26.29
C VAL A 216 -10.57 -0.35 -25.21
N ALA A 217 -9.91 -0.12 -24.06
CA ALA A 217 -9.93 -1.05 -22.94
C ALA A 217 -11.34 -1.24 -22.36
N LEU A 218 -12.09 -0.15 -22.22
CA LEU A 218 -13.48 -0.17 -21.74
C LEU A 218 -14.42 -0.89 -22.71
N ALA A 219 -14.17 -0.83 -24.02
CA ALA A 219 -14.94 -1.59 -25.01
C ALA A 219 -14.82 -3.11 -24.83
N ALA A 220 -13.72 -3.61 -24.25
CA ALA A 220 -13.55 -5.03 -23.94
C ALA A 220 -14.29 -5.48 -22.66
N VAL A 221 -14.74 -4.56 -21.81
CA VAL A 221 -15.32 -4.87 -20.49
C VAL A 221 -16.53 -5.82 -20.57
N PRO A 222 -17.52 -5.65 -21.46
CA PRO A 222 -18.66 -6.57 -21.51
C PRO A 222 -18.21 -8.03 -21.75
N GLY A 223 -17.25 -8.24 -22.65
CA GLY A 223 -16.69 -9.57 -22.92
C GLY A 223 -15.88 -10.12 -21.75
N LEU A 224 -15.17 -9.27 -21.01
CA LEU A 224 -14.47 -9.68 -19.79
C LEU A 224 -15.43 -10.05 -18.66
N LEU A 225 -16.52 -9.30 -18.47
CA LEU A 225 -17.54 -9.58 -17.46
C LEU A 225 -18.25 -10.91 -17.73
N ASP A 226 -18.54 -11.22 -19.00
CA ASP A 226 -19.15 -12.50 -19.39
C ASP A 226 -18.20 -13.70 -19.19
N ARG A 227 -16.89 -13.48 -19.16
CA ARG A 227 -15.86 -14.51 -18.91
C ARG A 227 -15.56 -14.76 -17.43
N LEU A 228 -16.05 -13.92 -16.52
CA LEU A 228 -15.86 -14.16 -15.08
C LEU A 228 -16.46 -15.50 -14.69
N ARG A 229 -15.89 -16.18 -13.69
CA ARG A 229 -16.39 -17.48 -13.19
C ARG A 229 -16.96 -17.30 -11.78
N GLY A 230 -18.14 -17.86 -11.52
CA GLY A 230 -18.80 -17.77 -10.20
C GLY A 230 -17.92 -18.33 -9.08
N ASP A 231 -17.25 -19.45 -9.35
CA ASP A 231 -16.33 -20.12 -8.43
C ASP A 231 -15.12 -19.24 -8.04
N ALA A 232 -14.74 -18.29 -8.89
CA ALA A 232 -13.67 -17.33 -8.60
C ALA A 232 -14.20 -16.09 -7.85
N LEU A 233 -15.44 -15.66 -8.15
CA LEU A 233 -16.07 -14.50 -7.53
C LEU A 233 -16.48 -14.75 -6.08
N LEU A 234 -17.01 -15.94 -5.76
CA LEU A 234 -17.50 -16.24 -4.42
C LEU A 234 -16.41 -16.15 -3.33
N PRO A 235 -15.20 -16.72 -3.51
CA PRO A 235 -14.10 -16.53 -2.54
C PRO A 235 -13.62 -15.09 -2.42
N GLN A 236 -13.67 -14.29 -3.49
CA GLN A 236 -13.34 -12.87 -3.43
C GLN A 236 -14.42 -12.07 -2.68
N ALA A 237 -15.69 -12.37 -2.92
CA ALA A 237 -16.81 -11.76 -2.22
C ALA A 237 -16.80 -12.09 -0.73
N ALA A 238 -16.57 -13.36 -0.36
CA ALA A 238 -16.50 -13.79 1.04
C ALA A 238 -15.36 -13.09 1.80
N ARG A 239 -14.18 -13.00 1.18
CA ARG A 239 -13.04 -12.22 1.73
C ARG A 239 -13.36 -10.74 1.86
N ARG A 240 -14.07 -10.16 0.90
CA ARG A 240 -14.48 -8.76 0.99
C ARG A 240 -15.46 -8.52 2.14
N GLU A 241 -16.42 -9.43 2.34
CA GLU A 241 -17.39 -9.34 3.42
C GLU A 241 -16.69 -9.47 4.79
N SER A 242 -15.85 -10.49 4.99
CA SER A 242 -15.12 -10.64 6.25
C SER A 242 -14.17 -9.46 6.52
N ALA A 243 -13.52 -8.93 5.48
CA ALA A 243 -12.74 -7.70 5.59
C ALA A 243 -13.61 -6.49 5.97
N SER A 244 -14.82 -6.36 5.42
CA SER A 244 -15.72 -5.26 5.76
C SER A 244 -16.22 -5.34 7.21
N VAL A 245 -16.47 -6.55 7.71
CA VAL A 245 -16.81 -6.79 9.12
C VAL A 245 -15.65 -6.40 10.03
N ALA A 246 -14.42 -6.82 9.69
CA ALA A 246 -13.22 -6.46 10.44
C ALA A 246 -12.95 -4.94 10.43
N VAL A 247 -13.19 -4.25 9.32
CA VAL A 247 -13.13 -2.77 9.29
C VAL A 247 -14.20 -2.16 10.20
N ALA A 248 -15.43 -2.68 10.16
CA ALA A 248 -16.54 -2.16 10.97
C ALA A 248 -16.30 -2.33 12.48
N THR A 249 -15.57 -3.37 12.90
CA THR A 249 -15.16 -3.58 14.30
C THR A 249 -13.88 -2.85 14.68
N GLY A 250 -13.20 -2.20 13.73
CA GLY A 250 -11.92 -1.52 13.95
C GLY A 250 -10.71 -2.47 14.05
N GLU A 251 -10.85 -3.71 13.60
CA GLU A 251 -9.81 -4.74 13.61
C GLU A 251 -9.05 -4.80 12.27
N LEU A 252 -8.20 -3.80 12.02
CA LEU A 252 -7.44 -3.69 10.76
C LEU A 252 -6.47 -4.87 10.53
N ALA A 253 -5.94 -5.46 11.59
CA ALA A 253 -5.13 -6.67 11.52
C ALA A 253 -5.93 -7.86 10.94
N GLY A 254 -7.22 -7.99 11.30
CA GLY A 254 -8.13 -9.00 10.76
C GLY A 254 -8.42 -8.81 9.26
N VAL A 255 -8.45 -7.56 8.79
CA VAL A 255 -8.55 -7.22 7.36
C VAL A 255 -7.33 -7.75 6.61
N ALA A 256 -6.12 -7.46 7.09
CA ALA A 256 -4.89 -7.93 6.45
C ALA A 256 -4.79 -9.47 6.47
N ALA A 257 -5.22 -10.11 7.55
CA ALA A 257 -5.25 -11.57 7.68
C ALA A 257 -6.18 -12.22 6.63
N THR A 258 -7.32 -11.60 6.36
CA THR A 258 -8.32 -12.07 5.38
C THR A 258 -7.77 -12.14 3.95
N TYR A 259 -6.89 -11.21 3.58
CA TYR A 259 -6.30 -11.13 2.25
C TYR A 259 -4.96 -11.85 2.11
N ARG A 260 -4.55 -12.64 3.11
CA ARG A 260 -3.33 -13.44 2.97
C ARG A 260 -3.44 -14.43 1.83
N GLU A 261 -2.36 -14.48 1.06
CA GLU A 261 -2.22 -15.42 -0.05
C GLU A 261 -2.20 -16.85 0.50
N ARG A 262 -2.96 -17.74 -0.16
CA ARG A 262 -2.88 -19.18 0.14
C ARG A 262 -1.64 -19.77 -0.53
N PRO A 263 -0.99 -20.79 0.04
CA PRO A 263 0.13 -21.48 -0.59
C PRO A 263 -0.22 -21.97 -2.02
N THR A 264 0.41 -21.38 -3.04
CA THR A 264 0.19 -21.72 -4.46
C THR A 264 1.33 -22.53 -5.06
N ALA A 265 2.57 -22.33 -4.61
CA ALA A 265 3.77 -23.01 -5.10
C ALA A 265 4.44 -23.85 -4.01
N GLY A 266 5.53 -24.57 -4.34
CA GLY A 266 6.44 -25.16 -3.35
C GLY A 266 5.85 -26.25 -2.44
N ARG A 267 4.76 -26.93 -2.85
CA ARG A 267 4.09 -27.97 -2.04
C ARG A 267 4.98 -29.18 -1.73
N ARG A 268 5.94 -29.47 -2.59
CA ARG A 268 6.89 -30.59 -2.44
C ARG A 268 8.17 -30.21 -1.68
N LEU A 269 8.36 -28.93 -1.36
CA LEU A 269 9.53 -28.48 -0.61
C LEU A 269 9.38 -28.92 0.85
N SER A 270 10.38 -29.62 1.37
CA SER A 270 10.44 -29.97 2.79
C SER A 270 10.73 -28.70 3.60
N ALA A 271 9.83 -28.37 4.53
CA ALA A 271 10.04 -27.29 5.49
C ALA A 271 10.79 -27.78 6.74
N VAL A 272 11.02 -29.08 6.87
CA VAL A 272 11.72 -29.72 8.00
C VAL A 272 13.01 -30.30 7.47
N VAL A 273 14.13 -29.76 7.97
CA VAL A 273 15.47 -30.20 7.62
C VAL A 273 16.23 -30.44 8.92
N GLY A 274 17.04 -31.51 8.95
CA GLY A 274 17.94 -31.77 10.07
C GLY A 274 19.09 -30.76 10.13
N GLY A 275 19.69 -30.57 11.31
CA GLY A 275 20.84 -29.69 11.50
C GLY A 275 20.62 -28.62 12.60
N PRO A 276 21.44 -27.56 12.62
CA PRO A 276 21.33 -26.49 13.60
C PRO A 276 19.95 -25.82 13.56
N ARG A 277 19.39 -25.50 14.73
CA ARG A 277 18.04 -24.89 14.86
C ARG A 277 17.86 -23.63 14.01
N VAL A 278 18.89 -22.80 13.94
CA VAL A 278 18.92 -21.58 13.11
C VAL A 278 18.69 -21.90 11.63
N LEU A 279 19.40 -22.90 11.10
CA LEU A 279 19.27 -23.32 9.71
C LEU A 279 17.88 -23.93 9.45
N GLY A 280 17.40 -24.77 10.37
CA GLY A 280 16.05 -25.34 10.29
C GLY A 280 14.97 -24.26 10.21
N MET A 281 15.09 -23.20 11.02
CA MET A 281 14.11 -22.11 11.03
C MET A 281 14.22 -21.21 9.79
N LEU A 282 15.45 -20.90 9.36
CA LEU A 282 15.69 -20.17 8.11
C LEU A 282 15.08 -20.90 6.91
N VAL A 283 15.29 -22.22 6.78
CA VAL A 283 14.73 -23.02 5.70
C VAL A 283 13.20 -23.05 5.79
N ARG A 284 12.64 -23.22 7.00
CA ARG A 284 11.20 -23.20 7.21
C ARG A 284 10.57 -21.88 6.73
N ASP A 285 11.14 -20.74 7.12
CA ASP A 285 10.63 -19.42 6.74
C ASP A 285 10.82 -19.15 5.25
N ALA A 286 11.97 -19.54 4.67
CA ALA A 286 12.23 -19.46 3.24
C ALA A 286 11.24 -20.31 2.43
N VAL A 287 10.92 -21.53 2.87
CA VAL A 287 9.90 -22.38 2.25
C VAL A 287 8.51 -21.75 2.39
N GLY A 288 8.20 -21.12 3.51
CA GLY A 288 6.98 -20.34 3.70
C GLY A 288 6.84 -19.21 2.67
N ALA A 289 7.90 -18.42 2.48
CA ALA A 289 7.97 -17.37 1.49
C ALA A 289 7.81 -17.93 0.05
N MET A 290 8.55 -18.99 -0.30
CA MET A 290 8.45 -19.63 -1.62
C MET A 290 7.07 -20.20 -1.95
N ARG A 291 6.28 -20.56 -0.92
CA ARG A 291 4.90 -21.04 -1.10
C ARG A 291 3.92 -19.91 -1.46
N THR A 292 4.28 -18.66 -1.20
CA THR A 292 3.50 -17.44 -1.51
C THR A 292 4.30 -16.50 -2.43
N PRO A 293 4.51 -16.90 -3.70
CA PRO A 293 5.43 -16.21 -4.60
C PRO A 293 5.01 -14.76 -4.86
N GLN A 294 3.71 -14.47 -4.93
CA GLN A 294 3.23 -13.10 -5.14
C GLN A 294 3.59 -12.20 -3.96
N ARG A 295 3.30 -12.67 -2.73
CA ARG A 295 3.67 -11.96 -1.51
C ARG A 295 5.18 -11.75 -1.39
N THR A 296 5.98 -12.75 -1.74
CA THR A 296 7.45 -12.70 -1.69
C THR A 296 8.03 -11.71 -2.69
N VAL A 297 7.60 -11.75 -3.95
CA VAL A 297 8.08 -10.84 -5.00
C VAL A 297 7.69 -9.41 -4.69
N LEU A 298 6.42 -9.15 -4.34
CA LEU A 298 5.95 -7.80 -3.99
C LEU A 298 6.61 -7.29 -2.71
N GLY A 299 6.88 -8.17 -1.74
CA GLY A 299 7.64 -7.85 -0.54
C GLY A 299 9.08 -7.44 -0.86
N ALA A 300 9.81 -8.23 -1.66
CA ALA A 300 11.17 -7.91 -2.07
C ALA A 300 11.23 -6.60 -2.88
N LEU A 301 10.29 -6.40 -3.81
CA LEU A 301 10.18 -5.16 -4.59
C LEU A 301 9.88 -3.95 -3.70
N GLY A 302 8.93 -4.06 -2.76
CA GLY A 302 8.62 -2.97 -1.83
C GLY A 302 9.82 -2.62 -0.94
N LEU A 303 10.58 -3.62 -0.50
CA LEU A 303 11.80 -3.43 0.27
C LEU A 303 12.89 -2.73 -0.56
N ALA A 304 13.07 -3.16 -1.82
CA ALA A 304 14.00 -2.56 -2.76
C ALA A 304 13.65 -1.10 -3.08
N VAL A 305 12.38 -0.81 -3.41
CA VAL A 305 11.90 0.54 -3.69
C VAL A 305 12.08 1.44 -2.46
N GLY A 306 11.77 0.96 -1.26
CA GLY A 306 11.95 1.73 -0.04
C GLY A 306 13.42 2.05 0.24
N ALA A 307 14.30 1.07 0.03
CA ALA A 307 15.74 1.27 0.13
C ALA A 307 16.28 2.28 -0.89
N VAL A 308 15.82 2.19 -2.13
CA VAL A 308 16.20 3.13 -3.20
C VAL A 308 15.73 4.55 -2.87
N LEU A 309 14.48 4.73 -2.44
CA LEU A 309 13.96 6.03 -2.00
C LEU A 309 14.80 6.63 -0.86
N LEU A 310 15.18 5.80 0.10
CA LEU A 310 16.00 6.21 1.23
C LEU A 310 17.45 6.52 0.83
N GLY A 311 18.00 5.74 -0.11
CA GLY A 311 19.32 5.98 -0.69
C GLY A 311 19.36 7.30 -1.46
N PHE A 312 18.36 7.57 -2.31
CA PHE A 312 18.22 8.86 -3.00
C PHE A 312 18.12 10.04 -2.03
N ALA A 313 17.35 9.87 -0.95
CA ALA A 313 17.20 10.90 0.07
C ALA A 313 18.49 11.22 0.84
N THR A 314 19.50 10.34 0.79
CA THR A 314 20.70 10.41 1.65
C THR A 314 22.04 10.37 0.91
N ALA A 315 22.02 10.17 -0.41
CA ALA A 315 23.23 10.19 -1.24
C ALA A 315 23.82 11.61 -1.34
N PRO A 316 25.16 11.78 -1.37
CA PRO A 316 25.80 13.09 -1.51
C PRO A 316 25.43 13.81 -2.82
N SER A 317 25.30 13.07 -3.92
CA SER A 317 24.84 13.59 -5.22
C SER A 317 23.37 13.96 -5.19
N GLY A 318 22.53 13.12 -4.55
CA GLY A 318 21.13 13.43 -4.27
C GLY A 318 21.00 14.67 -3.39
N ALA A 319 21.87 14.85 -2.39
CA ALA A 319 21.90 16.03 -1.56
C ALA A 319 22.39 17.28 -2.30
N SER A 320 23.23 17.19 -3.35
CA SER A 320 23.63 18.34 -4.18
C SER A 320 22.62 18.71 -5.26
N GLU A 321 21.95 17.72 -5.88
CA GLU A 321 20.84 17.95 -6.82
C GLU A 321 19.60 18.46 -6.07
N LEU A 322 19.36 17.93 -4.87
CA LEU A 322 18.37 18.42 -3.93
C LEU A 322 18.86 19.68 -3.17
N ALA A 323 20.15 20.04 -3.16
CA ALA A 323 20.63 21.32 -2.59
C ALA A 323 20.35 22.49 -3.53
N GLY A 324 20.24 22.24 -4.84
CA GLY A 324 19.68 23.21 -5.79
C GLY A 324 18.17 23.39 -5.66
N ALA A 325 17.47 22.41 -5.07
CA ALA A 325 16.01 22.34 -5.09
C ALA A 325 15.30 22.18 -3.73
N VAL A 326 15.93 21.98 -2.58
CA VAL A 326 15.24 21.76 -1.28
C VAL A 326 16.17 22.06 -0.08
N THR A 327 16.08 23.28 0.45
CA THR A 327 16.69 23.68 1.73
C THR A 327 15.80 23.41 2.95
N THR A 328 14.93 22.40 2.92
CA THR A 328 14.13 22.03 4.10
C THR A 328 14.27 20.56 4.43
N THR A 329 14.87 20.29 5.59
CA THR A 329 14.88 19.02 6.33
C THR A 329 13.53 18.28 6.28
N GLY A 330 12.41 19.00 6.15
CA GLY A 330 11.06 18.46 6.04
C GLY A 330 10.79 17.57 4.81
N ALA A 331 11.31 17.89 3.62
CA ALA A 331 11.04 17.06 2.44
C ALA A 331 11.80 15.73 2.49
N ILE A 332 13.07 15.78 2.92
CA ILE A 332 13.89 14.59 3.14
C ILE A 332 13.28 13.72 4.25
N ALA A 333 12.79 14.34 5.34
CA ALA A 333 12.03 13.65 6.37
C ALA A 333 10.76 12.98 5.81
N GLY A 334 10.02 13.66 4.94
CA GLY A 334 8.84 13.11 4.27
C GLY A 334 9.17 11.86 3.45
N ILE A 335 10.23 11.91 2.62
CA ILE A 335 10.68 10.76 1.82
C ILE A 335 11.14 9.62 2.74
N ALA A 336 11.94 9.92 3.77
CA ALA A 336 12.41 8.94 4.75
C ALA A 336 11.27 8.25 5.49
N ALA A 337 10.23 9.00 5.88
CA ALA A 337 9.03 8.46 6.50
C ALA A 337 8.28 7.52 5.56
N VAL A 338 8.02 7.94 4.32
CA VAL A 338 7.35 7.10 3.30
C VAL A 338 8.15 5.85 2.99
N ALA A 339 9.47 5.99 2.80
CA ALA A 339 10.38 4.88 2.54
C ALA A 339 10.34 3.87 3.70
N SER A 340 10.36 4.35 4.94
CA SER A 340 10.33 3.51 6.13
C SER A 340 9.00 2.79 6.32
N VAL A 341 7.87 3.45 6.04
CA VAL A 341 6.55 2.79 6.01
C VAL A 341 6.52 1.72 4.91
N LEU A 342 7.02 2.01 3.72
CA LEU A 342 7.06 1.06 2.61
C LEU A 342 7.91 -0.17 2.95
N MET A 343 9.12 0.03 3.49
CA MET A 343 10.01 -1.04 3.93
C MET A 343 9.37 -1.86 5.07
N TYR A 344 8.73 -1.19 6.04
CA TYR A 344 8.00 -1.85 7.11
C TYR A 344 6.90 -2.74 6.50
N LEU A 345 6.01 -2.20 5.67
CA LEU A 345 4.93 -2.94 4.98
C LEU A 345 5.47 -4.14 4.20
N ALA A 346 6.55 -3.93 3.43
CA ALA A 346 7.23 -4.95 2.66
C ALA A 346 7.77 -6.10 3.53
N LEU A 347 8.43 -5.79 4.64
CA LEU A 347 8.94 -6.79 5.59
C LEU A 347 7.84 -7.66 6.21
N GLY A 348 6.59 -7.19 6.21
CA GLY A 348 5.45 -8.00 6.63
C GLY A 348 5.29 -9.29 5.81
N SER A 349 5.83 -9.36 4.59
CA SER A 349 5.87 -10.59 3.78
C SER A 349 6.79 -11.68 4.34
N PHE A 350 7.82 -11.28 5.08
CA PHE A 350 8.88 -12.16 5.59
C PHE A 350 8.81 -12.36 7.11
N ALA A 351 7.83 -11.75 7.76
CA ALA A 351 7.67 -11.71 9.23
C ALA A 351 6.66 -12.73 9.80
N ASP A 352 6.24 -13.73 9.02
CA ASP A 352 5.26 -14.72 9.49
C ASP A 352 5.78 -15.58 10.63
N GLY A 353 7.10 -15.81 10.69
CA GLY A 353 7.75 -16.52 11.79
C GLY A 353 7.48 -15.87 13.15
N PHE A 354 7.61 -14.55 13.25
CA PHE A 354 7.30 -13.83 14.50
C PHE A 354 5.85 -14.02 14.93
N ARG A 355 4.92 -14.06 13.98
CA ARG A 355 3.50 -14.27 14.28
C ARG A 355 3.24 -15.69 14.75
N HIS A 356 3.90 -16.68 14.14
CA HIS A 356 3.82 -18.05 14.61
C HIS A 356 4.38 -18.21 16.04
N ALA A 357 5.50 -17.56 16.35
CA ALA A 357 6.07 -17.54 17.70
C ALA A 357 5.15 -16.82 18.70
N ALA A 358 4.50 -15.72 18.29
CA ALA A 358 3.52 -15.03 19.12
C ALA A 358 2.29 -15.89 19.41
N ASP A 359 1.74 -16.56 18.40
CA ASP A 359 0.60 -17.47 18.55
C ASP A 359 0.97 -18.67 19.45
N ALA A 360 2.17 -19.23 19.28
CA ALA A 360 2.69 -20.30 20.12
C ALA A 360 2.99 -19.85 21.57
N ALA A 361 3.20 -18.56 21.81
CA ALA A 361 3.47 -18.01 23.14
C ALA A 361 2.25 -17.97 24.06
N VAL A 362 1.04 -17.95 23.46
CA VAL A 362 -0.27 -17.93 24.15
C VAL A 362 -0.76 -19.34 24.46
N GLY A 363 -0.38 -20.34 23.64
CA GLY A 363 -0.74 -21.75 23.85
C GLY A 363 0.11 -22.47 24.90
N ALA A 364 -0.22 -23.75 25.14
CA ALA A 364 0.65 -24.64 25.92
C ALA A 364 2.04 -24.73 25.27
N ALA A 365 3.10 -24.84 26.08
CA ALA A 365 4.47 -24.92 25.59
C ALA A 365 4.74 -26.29 24.92
N VAL A 366 4.19 -26.50 23.72
CA VAL A 366 4.27 -27.76 22.98
C VAL A 366 5.71 -28.04 22.49
N PHE A 367 6.51 -26.99 22.26
CA PHE A 367 7.83 -27.12 21.62
C PHE A 367 9.03 -27.05 22.57
N GLY A 368 8.82 -26.85 23.88
CA GLY A 368 9.90 -26.76 24.87
C GLY A 368 10.89 -25.59 24.68
N THR A 369 10.74 -24.78 23.62
CA THR A 369 11.59 -23.63 23.32
C THR A 369 11.01 -22.35 23.90
N PRO A 370 11.81 -21.56 24.66
CA PRO A 370 11.35 -20.29 25.20
C PRO A 370 10.97 -19.32 24.07
N VAL A 371 9.93 -18.52 24.30
CA VAL A 371 9.36 -17.63 23.27
C VAL A 371 10.40 -16.64 22.74
N GLY A 372 11.26 -16.10 23.61
CA GLY A 372 12.34 -15.20 23.19
C GLY A 372 13.30 -15.85 22.19
N GLU A 373 13.67 -17.12 22.39
CA GLU A 373 14.50 -17.87 21.45
C GLU A 373 13.78 -18.07 20.11
N GLN A 374 12.48 -18.37 20.13
CA GLN A 374 11.70 -18.51 18.89
C GLN A 374 11.66 -17.22 18.07
N PHE A 375 11.51 -16.07 18.72
CA PHE A 375 11.59 -14.76 18.05
C PHE A 375 12.97 -14.52 17.44
N LEU A 376 14.05 -14.80 18.18
CA LEU A 376 15.41 -14.63 17.66
C LEU A 376 15.69 -15.54 16.45
N LEU A 377 15.24 -16.80 16.51
CA LEU A 377 15.38 -17.75 15.39
C LEU A 377 14.61 -17.27 14.15
N HIS A 378 13.41 -16.72 14.33
CA HIS A 378 12.60 -16.17 13.24
C HIS A 378 13.03 -14.79 12.76
N ALA A 379 13.92 -14.09 13.49
CA ALA A 379 14.50 -12.83 13.02
C ALA A 379 15.54 -13.05 11.92
N VAL A 380 16.16 -14.23 11.87
CA VAL A 380 17.27 -14.52 10.94
C VAL A 380 16.84 -14.37 9.48
N PHE A 381 15.64 -14.85 9.12
CA PHE A 381 15.15 -14.76 7.75
C PHE A 381 14.90 -13.31 7.26
N PRO A 382 14.08 -12.47 7.93
CA PRO A 382 13.90 -11.09 7.50
C PRO A 382 15.20 -10.27 7.59
N VAL A 383 16.09 -10.53 8.56
CA VAL A 383 17.43 -9.89 8.61
C VAL A 383 18.26 -10.27 7.38
N ALA A 384 18.34 -11.55 7.02
CA ALA A 384 19.06 -12.00 5.84
C ALA A 384 18.51 -11.34 4.56
N LEU A 385 17.18 -11.22 4.45
CA LEU A 385 16.53 -10.54 3.32
C LEU A 385 16.87 -9.05 3.25
N VAL A 386 16.90 -8.33 4.39
CA VAL A 386 17.37 -6.94 4.43
C VAL A 386 18.81 -6.85 3.95
N VAL A 387 19.71 -7.66 4.52
CA VAL A 387 21.14 -7.63 4.16
C VAL A 387 21.34 -7.98 2.68
N LEU A 388 20.65 -8.99 2.16
CA LEU A 388 20.80 -9.43 0.77
C LEU A 388 20.18 -8.44 -0.21
N VAL A 389 18.93 -8.01 0.00
CA VAL A 389 18.22 -7.14 -0.95
C VAL A 389 18.70 -5.70 -0.84
N VAL A 390 18.66 -5.14 0.37
CA VAL A 390 19.02 -3.73 0.61
C VAL A 390 20.54 -3.56 0.53
N GLY A 391 21.31 -4.49 1.10
CA GLY A 391 22.77 -4.43 1.04
C GLY A 391 23.31 -4.58 -0.38
N ALA A 392 22.74 -5.46 -1.21
CA ALA A 392 23.14 -5.55 -2.62
C ALA A 392 22.83 -4.25 -3.39
N LEU A 393 21.65 -3.65 -3.18
CA LEU A 393 21.30 -2.37 -3.81
C LEU A 393 22.25 -1.26 -3.39
N VAL A 394 22.55 -1.15 -2.10
CA VAL A 394 23.53 -0.20 -1.55
C VAL A 394 24.93 -0.43 -2.15
N ALA A 395 25.38 -1.68 -2.25
CA ALA A 395 26.67 -2.02 -2.84
C ALA A 395 26.76 -1.68 -4.34
N ILE A 396 25.70 -1.95 -5.11
CA ILE A 396 25.64 -1.67 -6.56
C ILE A 396 25.57 -0.16 -6.83
N SER A 397 24.80 0.57 -6.02
CA SER A 397 24.62 2.03 -6.17
C SER A 397 25.78 2.86 -5.59
N GLY A 398 26.68 2.25 -4.81
CA GLY A 398 27.69 2.97 -4.04
C GLY A 398 27.11 3.82 -2.89
N GLY A 399 25.89 3.52 -2.46
CA GLY A 399 25.20 4.27 -1.40
C GLY A 399 25.76 4.01 0.00
N GLY A 400 25.34 4.83 0.98
CA GLY A 400 25.67 4.61 2.39
C GLY A 400 24.88 3.46 3.04
N PRO A 401 25.31 2.94 4.20
CA PRO A 401 24.67 1.79 4.87
C PRO A 401 23.32 2.12 5.53
N LEU A 402 22.88 3.38 5.53
CA LEU A 402 21.67 3.84 6.21
C LEU A 402 20.40 3.05 5.83
N PRO A 403 20.12 2.72 4.54
CA PRO A 403 18.97 1.89 4.21
C PRO A 403 19.01 0.51 4.86
N VAL A 404 20.20 -0.08 5.02
CA VAL A 404 20.37 -1.35 5.74
C VAL A 404 20.06 -1.15 7.23
N LEU A 405 20.56 -0.09 7.86
CA LEU A 405 20.29 0.22 9.28
C LEU A 405 18.79 0.41 9.54
N VAL A 406 18.10 1.16 8.68
CA VAL A 406 16.64 1.34 8.76
C VAL A 406 15.94 0.01 8.58
N GLY A 407 16.31 -0.78 7.55
CA GLY A 407 15.74 -2.11 7.33
C GLY A 407 15.86 -3.02 8.56
N LEU A 408 17.04 -3.05 9.20
CA LEU A 408 17.28 -3.83 10.42
C LEU A 408 16.44 -3.35 11.61
N ALA A 409 16.33 -2.03 11.81
CA ALA A 409 15.45 -1.46 12.83
C ALA A 409 13.99 -1.89 12.63
N LEU A 410 13.52 -1.90 11.37
CA LEU A 410 12.16 -2.28 11.03
C LEU A 410 11.88 -3.78 11.21
N VAL A 411 12.90 -4.64 11.20
CA VAL A 411 12.73 -6.04 11.63
C VAL A 411 12.37 -6.11 13.12
N ALA A 412 12.99 -5.28 13.97
CA ALA A 412 12.63 -5.21 15.38
C ALA A 412 11.21 -4.66 15.58
N VAL A 413 10.80 -3.66 14.79
CA VAL A 413 9.40 -3.17 14.79
C VAL A 413 8.44 -4.28 14.38
N ARG A 414 8.81 -5.15 13.43
CA ARG A 414 7.99 -6.30 13.02
C ARG A 414 7.85 -7.36 14.10
N ALA A 415 8.90 -7.61 14.88
CA ALA A 415 8.82 -8.46 16.06
C ALA A 415 7.85 -7.88 17.10
N PHE A 416 7.95 -6.57 17.40
CA PHE A 416 7.06 -5.87 18.31
C PHE A 416 5.59 -5.90 17.87
N ASP A 417 5.35 -5.65 16.59
CA ASP A 417 4.02 -5.66 15.97
C ASP A 417 3.39 -7.07 15.98
N ALA A 418 4.19 -8.12 15.78
CA ALA A 418 3.72 -9.50 15.88
C ALA A 418 3.26 -9.89 17.29
N ALA A 419 3.80 -9.27 18.34
CA ALA A 419 3.43 -9.51 19.73
C ALA A 419 2.19 -8.72 20.19
N ARG A 420 1.56 -7.92 19.33
CA ARG A 420 0.44 -7.02 19.70
C ARG A 420 -0.77 -7.76 20.30
N GLY A 421 -1.10 -8.96 19.83
CA GLY A 421 -2.28 -9.70 20.26
C GLY A 421 -3.60 -9.07 19.77
N HIS A 422 -4.73 -9.51 20.34
CA HIS A 422 -6.06 -9.00 20.03
C HIS A 422 -6.26 -7.59 20.61
N LEU A 423 -7.19 -6.83 20.02
CA LEU A 423 -7.56 -5.51 20.54
C LEU A 423 -8.13 -5.65 21.96
N PRO A 424 -7.55 -4.97 22.98
CA PRO A 424 -8.05 -5.06 24.35
C PRO A 424 -9.52 -4.62 24.45
N PRO A 425 -10.38 -5.35 25.19
CA PRO A 425 -11.80 -5.00 25.33
C PRO A 425 -12.02 -3.59 25.88
N LEU A 426 -11.10 -3.08 26.69
CA LEU A 426 -11.15 -1.71 27.21
C LEU A 426 -11.16 -0.66 26.07
N LEU A 427 -10.46 -0.90 24.97
CA LEU A 427 -10.43 0.00 23.82
C LEU A 427 -11.70 -0.05 22.96
N LEU A 428 -12.59 -1.02 23.23
CA LEU A 428 -13.92 -1.08 22.63
C LEU A 428 -14.97 -0.33 23.44
N THR A 429 -14.65 0.06 24.68
CA THR A 429 -15.58 0.84 25.50
C THR A 429 -15.53 2.33 25.12
N PRO A 430 -16.69 3.01 25.01
CA PRO A 430 -16.71 4.45 24.75
C PRO A 430 -15.93 5.22 25.82
N MET A 431 -15.09 6.15 25.38
CA MET A 431 -14.34 7.07 26.24
C MET A 431 -14.85 8.50 25.99
N PRO A 432 -15.94 8.92 26.66
CA PRO A 432 -16.54 10.21 26.42
C PRO A 432 -15.55 11.33 26.75
N SER A 433 -15.42 12.30 25.83
CA SER A 433 -14.68 13.54 26.02
C SER A 433 -15.45 14.71 25.42
N GLU A 434 -15.02 15.93 25.72
CA GLU A 434 -15.58 17.16 25.15
C GLU A 434 -15.46 17.21 23.62
N VAL A 435 -14.49 16.49 23.04
CA VAL A 435 -14.22 16.43 21.59
C VAL A 435 -14.88 15.20 20.94
N GLY A 436 -15.57 14.35 21.72
CA GLY A 436 -16.22 13.12 21.27
C GLY A 436 -15.65 11.85 21.91
N ASP A 437 -15.88 10.69 21.29
CA ASP A 437 -15.41 9.40 21.80
C ASP A 437 -13.92 9.16 21.47
N LEU A 438 -13.04 9.28 22.48
CA LEU A 438 -11.59 9.07 22.34
C LEU A 438 -11.22 7.60 22.10
N SER A 439 -12.14 6.66 22.27
CA SER A 439 -11.89 5.23 22.01
C SER A 439 -11.47 5.00 20.56
N VAL A 440 -11.93 5.85 19.62
CA VAL A 440 -11.55 5.77 18.20
C VAL A 440 -10.08 6.11 18.01
N VAL A 441 -9.58 7.16 18.67
CA VAL A 441 -8.17 7.57 18.60
C VAL A 441 -7.30 6.49 19.24
N ALA A 442 -7.69 5.96 20.39
CA ALA A 442 -6.95 4.88 21.05
C ALA A 442 -6.90 3.61 20.19
N ARG A 443 -8.00 3.25 19.52
CA ARG A 443 -8.04 2.14 18.56
C ARG A 443 -7.13 2.38 17.36
N ILE A 444 -7.16 3.58 16.77
CA ILE A 444 -6.29 3.94 15.65
C ILE A 444 -4.82 3.88 16.11
N ALA A 445 -4.47 4.48 17.25
CA ALA A 445 -3.11 4.44 17.78
C ALA A 445 -2.64 3.01 18.01
N TRP A 446 -3.49 2.14 18.59
CA TRP A 446 -3.20 0.72 18.74
C TRP A 446 -2.98 0.02 17.39
N GLN A 447 -3.80 0.31 16.37
CA GLN A 447 -3.67 -0.32 15.05
C GLN A 447 -2.44 0.16 14.27
N PHE A 448 -2.03 1.40 14.46
CA PHE A 448 -0.95 2.05 13.71
C PHE A 448 0.37 2.18 14.48
N ASP A 449 0.50 1.65 15.70
CA ASP A 449 1.72 1.80 16.50
C ASP A 449 2.99 1.35 15.76
N GLY A 450 2.96 0.23 15.03
CA GLY A 450 4.07 -0.26 14.23
C GLY A 450 4.40 0.64 13.04
N VAL A 451 3.38 1.25 12.42
CA VAL A 451 3.59 2.25 11.35
C VAL A 451 4.20 3.52 11.94
N LEU A 452 3.70 4.01 13.07
CA LEU A 452 4.23 5.19 13.75
C LEU A 452 5.66 4.96 14.22
N LEU A 453 5.98 3.78 14.77
CA LEU A 453 7.34 3.40 15.15
C LEU A 453 8.25 3.26 13.92
N SER A 454 7.73 2.78 12.78
CA SER A 454 8.51 2.73 11.54
C SER A 454 8.90 4.12 11.05
N VAL A 455 7.99 5.09 11.13
CA VAL A 455 8.26 6.49 10.81
C VAL A 455 9.25 7.08 11.80
N ALA A 456 9.03 6.91 13.10
CA ALA A 456 9.87 7.45 14.15
C ALA A 456 11.32 6.94 14.05
N LEU A 457 11.51 5.64 13.83
CA LEU A 457 12.85 5.06 13.66
C LEU A 457 13.47 5.41 12.31
N GLY A 458 12.68 5.44 11.24
CA GLY A 458 13.13 5.93 9.95
C GLY A 458 13.74 7.32 10.06
N LEU A 459 12.97 8.26 10.60
CA LEU A 459 13.40 9.64 10.83
C LEU A 459 14.55 9.74 11.83
N GLY A 460 14.48 9.01 12.94
CA GLY A 460 15.50 9.00 13.99
C GLY A 460 16.85 8.48 13.52
N LEU A 461 16.87 7.62 12.49
CA LEU A 461 18.11 7.17 11.86
C LEU A 461 18.57 8.10 10.74
N THR A 462 17.64 8.64 9.94
CA THR A 462 17.99 9.43 8.75
C THR A 462 18.42 10.85 9.08
N LEU A 463 17.74 11.52 10.03
CA LEU A 463 18.03 12.93 10.32
C LEU A 463 19.42 13.14 10.93
N PRO A 464 19.88 12.35 11.93
CA PRO A 464 21.25 12.49 12.43
C PRO A 464 22.30 12.11 11.39
N TRP A 465 22.00 11.15 10.51
CA TRP A 465 22.88 10.77 9.42
C TRP A 465 23.13 11.94 8.46
N LEU A 466 22.06 12.60 8.05
CA LEU A 466 22.11 13.78 7.18
C LEU A 466 22.81 14.98 7.86
N ALA A 467 22.72 15.06 9.18
CA ALA A 467 23.44 16.06 9.97
C ALA A 467 24.94 15.75 10.13
N GLY A 468 25.47 14.71 9.48
CA GLY A 468 26.88 14.32 9.58
C GLY A 468 27.22 13.63 10.91
N ALA A 469 26.20 13.15 11.64
CA ALA A 469 26.36 12.46 12.92
C ALA A 469 25.93 10.97 12.83
N PRO A 470 26.59 10.14 11.99
CA PRO A 470 26.22 8.74 11.79
C PRO A 470 26.33 7.90 13.08
N ALA A 471 27.21 8.29 14.01
CA ALA A 471 27.31 7.68 15.33
C ALA A 471 26.00 7.79 16.13
N LEU A 472 25.25 8.90 15.99
CA LEU A 472 23.94 9.05 16.64
C LEU A 472 22.92 8.11 16.02
N SER A 473 22.90 7.94 14.69
CA SER A 473 22.02 6.95 14.04
C SER A 473 22.32 5.52 14.52
N ILE A 474 23.61 5.16 14.64
CA ILE A 474 24.01 3.85 15.18
C ILE A 474 23.57 3.73 16.65
N ALA A 475 23.77 4.76 17.47
CA ALA A 475 23.33 4.77 18.86
C ALA A 475 21.80 4.63 18.97
N THR A 476 21.03 5.32 18.13
CA THR A 476 19.57 5.18 18.05
C THR A 476 19.17 3.74 17.74
N LEU A 477 19.82 3.07 16.79
CA LEU A 477 19.57 1.66 16.50
C LEU A 477 19.88 0.75 17.70
N VAL A 478 21.05 0.96 18.32
CA VAL A 478 21.54 0.17 19.46
C VAL A 478 20.65 0.33 20.69
N VAL A 479 20.02 1.51 20.88
CA VAL A 479 19.08 1.77 21.99
C VAL A 479 17.66 1.32 21.64
N ALA A 480 17.18 1.59 20.43
CA ALA A 480 15.81 1.25 20.03
C ALA A 480 15.58 -0.26 19.97
N THR A 481 16.55 -1.03 19.50
CA THR A 481 16.43 -2.50 19.37
C THR A 481 16.16 -3.20 20.71
N PRO A 482 16.94 -2.99 21.80
CA PRO A 482 16.64 -3.59 23.09
C PRO A 482 15.37 -3.02 23.73
N LEU A 483 15.05 -1.73 23.54
CA LEU A 483 13.78 -1.17 24.01
C LEU A 483 12.58 -1.85 23.36
N LEU A 484 12.62 -2.08 22.03
CA LEU A 484 11.60 -2.82 21.31
C LEU A 484 11.55 -4.29 21.75
N ALA A 485 12.70 -4.93 22.00
CA ALA A 485 12.75 -6.29 22.51
C ALA A 485 12.08 -6.40 23.90
N LEU A 486 12.36 -5.46 24.80
CA LEU A 486 11.72 -5.36 26.12
C LEU A 486 10.22 -5.10 26.00
N ALA A 487 9.80 -4.17 25.13
CA ALA A 487 8.40 -3.88 24.88
C ALA A 487 7.65 -5.08 24.28
N THR A 488 8.31 -5.82 23.38
CA THR A 488 7.80 -7.09 22.82
C THR A 488 7.61 -8.13 23.92
N ALA A 489 8.61 -8.30 24.80
CA ALA A 489 8.53 -9.21 25.92
C ALA A 489 7.40 -8.83 26.91
N ALA A 490 7.21 -7.55 27.18
CA ALA A 490 6.12 -7.06 28.03
C ALA A 490 4.75 -7.39 27.45
N ARG A 491 4.54 -7.19 26.14
CA ARG A 491 3.29 -7.56 25.45
C ARG A 491 3.00 -9.06 25.51
N LEU A 492 4.02 -9.88 25.26
CA LEU A 492 3.89 -11.34 25.33
C LEU A 492 3.53 -11.84 26.75
N ARG A 493 3.98 -11.14 27.80
CA ARG A 493 3.59 -11.46 29.18
C ARG A 493 2.14 -11.08 29.46
N GLN A 494 1.70 -9.92 28.98
CA GLN A 494 0.32 -9.46 29.13
C GLN A 494 -0.68 -10.37 28.42
N GLY A 495 -0.32 -10.93 27.25
CA GLY A 495 -1.19 -11.85 26.52
C GLY A 495 -1.35 -13.25 27.15
N ARG A 496 -0.63 -13.56 28.24
CA ARG A 496 -0.73 -14.85 28.96
C ARG A 496 -1.60 -14.78 30.21
N GLY A 497 -1.86 -13.59 30.73
CA GLY A 497 -2.75 -13.35 31.86
C GLY A 497 -4.12 -12.95 31.36
#